data_AF-G9QM91-F1
#
_entry.id   AF-G9QM91-F1
#
_cell.length_a   1.000
_cell.length_b   1.000
_cell.length_c   1.000
_cell.angle_alpha   90.00
_cell.angle_beta   90.00
_cell.angle_gamma   90.00
#
_symmetry.space_group_name_H-M   'P 1'
#
loop_
_entity.id
_entity.type
_entity.pdbx_description
1 polymer ?
#
loop_
_entity_poly.entity_id
_entity_poly.type
_entity_poly.pdbx_seq_one_letter_code
_entity_poly.pdbx_strand_id
1 'polypeptide(L)' 'MQKENRFEMFFLPSKKGMIRVFIYGFDAPGSWGQVFAQYHEYTINMKGYNKKKTIIQTLNKLNERLINENL' A
#
# COMPACT_ATOMS: atom_id res chain seq x y z
N MET A 1 -4.86 24.12 -15.29
CA MET A 1 -3.70 23.26 -14.95
C MET A 1 -4.25 21.90 -14.53
N GLN A 2 -3.97 20.84 -15.31
CA GLN A 2 -4.27 19.48 -14.87
C GLN A 2 -3.36 19.19 -13.67
N LYS A 3 -3.94 19.01 -12.48
CA LYS A 3 -3.19 18.61 -11.29
C LYS A 3 -2.76 17.17 -11.56
N GLU A 4 -1.49 16.94 -11.87
CA GLU A 4 -0.95 15.59 -11.97
C GLU A 4 -1.24 14.91 -10.64
N ASN A 5 -2.19 13.97 -10.63
CA ASN A 5 -2.45 13.15 -9.46
C ASN A 5 -1.16 12.38 -9.20
N ARG A 6 -0.40 12.79 -8.18
CA ARG A 6 0.84 12.12 -7.80
C ARG A 6 0.49 10.71 -7.38
N PHE A 7 0.84 9.80 -8.27
CA PHE A 7 0.67 8.38 -8.09
C PHE A 7 2.05 7.78 -7.84
N GLU A 8 2.17 7.00 -6.77
CA GLU A 8 3.41 6.32 -6.45
C GLU A 8 3.18 4.82 -6.40
N MET A 9 4.13 4.08 -6.95
CA MET A 9 4.13 2.63 -6.90
C MET A 9 5.51 2.12 -6.54
N PHE A 10 5.55 1.06 -5.73
CA PHE A 10 6.77 0.28 -5.56
C PHE A 10 6.45 -1.21 -5.45
N PHE A 11 7.48 -2.01 -5.71
CA PHE A 11 7.40 -3.46 -5.79
C PHE A 11 8.39 -4.08 -4.81
N LEU A 12 7.95 -5.04 -4.01
CA LEU A 12 8.81 -5.83 -3.13
C LEU A 12 8.86 -7.26 -3.67
N PRO A 13 9.97 -7.69 -4.30
CA PRO A 13 10.13 -9.06 -4.76
C PRO A 13 10.27 -10.02 -3.56
N SER A 14 9.71 -11.21 -3.69
CA SER A 14 9.86 -12.32 -2.75
C SER A 14 10.19 -13.61 -3.50
N LYS A 15 10.60 -14.66 -2.78
CA LYS A 15 10.88 -15.97 -3.40
C LYS A 15 9.65 -16.58 -4.09
N LYS A 16 8.44 -16.25 -3.64
CA LYS A 16 7.18 -16.85 -4.08
C LYS A 16 6.32 -15.90 -4.92
N GLY A 17 6.78 -14.67 -5.18
CA GLY A 17 6.00 -13.70 -5.94
C GLY A 17 6.46 -12.26 -5.73
N MET A 18 5.54 -11.31 -5.91
CA MET A 18 5.85 -9.88 -5.82
C MET A 18 4.71 -9.16 -5.09
N ILE A 19 5.05 -8.39 -4.06
CA ILE A 19 4.11 -7.48 -3.41
C ILE A 19 4.10 -6.18 -4.22
N ARG A 20 2.91 -5.75 -4.66
CA ARG A 20 2.70 -4.50 -5.38
C ARG A 20 2.07 -3.49 -4.44
N VAL A 21 2.68 -2.33 -4.26
CA VAL A 21 2.15 -1.26 -3.40
C VAL A 21 1.81 -0.05 -4.24
N PHE A 22 0.56 0.37 -4.19
CA PHE A 22 0.01 1.53 -4.91
C PHE A 22 -0.38 2.61 -3.90
N ILE A 23 0.03 3.84 -4.13
CA ILE A 23 -0.21 4.96 -3.22
C ILE A 23 -0.85 6.12 -4.00
N TYR A 24 -1.95 6.64 -3.46
CA TYR A 24 -2.70 7.74 -4.02
C TYR A 24 -2.91 8.84 -2.97
N GLY A 25 -2.85 10.10 -3.38
CA GLY A 25 -3.04 11.26 -2.50
C GLY A 25 -1.79 11.57 -1.68
N PHE A 26 -1.97 12.00 -0.43
CA PHE A 26 -0.88 12.51 0.43
C PHE A 26 -0.10 13.69 -0.19
N ASP A 27 -0.78 14.52 -0.99
CA ASP A 27 -0.18 15.65 -1.71
C ASP A 27 0.48 16.69 -0.80
N ALA A 28 -0.04 16.84 0.41
CA ALA A 28 0.49 17.73 1.45
C ALA A 28 0.52 17.02 2.81
N PRO A 29 1.36 17.46 3.76
CA PRO A 29 1.31 16.97 5.14
C PRO A 29 -0.10 17.05 5.71
N GLY A 30 -0.61 15.95 6.27
CA GLY A 30 -1.96 15.87 6.82
C GLY A 30 -3.08 15.76 5.78
N SER A 31 -2.78 15.77 4.47
CA SER A 31 -3.78 15.48 3.44
C SER A 31 -4.14 14.00 3.43
N TRP A 32 -5.38 13.73 3.04
CA TRP A 32 -5.88 12.38 2.91
C TRP A 32 -5.14 11.63 1.79
N GLY A 33 -4.94 10.34 1.99
CA GLY A 33 -4.43 9.43 0.97
C GLY A 33 -4.80 7.98 1.27
N GLN A 34 -4.43 7.13 0.33
CA GLN A 34 -4.81 5.73 0.29
C GLN A 34 -3.66 4.87 -0.19
N VAL A 35 -3.48 3.71 0.43
CA VAL A 35 -2.46 2.72 0.07
C VAL A 35 -3.14 1.38 -0.18
N PHE A 36 -2.77 0.74 -1.28
CA PHE A 36 -3.12 -0.63 -1.61
C PHE A 36 -1.87 -1.48 -1.59
N ALA A 37 -1.89 -2.62 -0.91
CA ALA A 37 -0.86 -3.64 -0.99
C ALA A 37 -1.47 -4.95 -1.51
N GLN A 38 -0.93 -5.46 -2.61
CA GLN A 38 -1.41 -6.64 -3.30
C GLN A 38 -0.34 -7.73 -3.34
N TYR A 39 -0.71 -8.97 -3.05
CA TYR A 39 0.10 -10.17 -3.26
C TYR A 39 -0.80 -11.33 -3.69
N HIS A 40 -0.62 -11.83 -4.92
CA HIS A 40 -1.55 -12.78 -5.56
C HIS A 40 -3.01 -12.28 -5.48
N GLU A 41 -3.94 -13.10 -4.98
CA GLU A 41 -5.34 -12.75 -4.74
C GLU A 41 -5.57 -11.82 -3.53
N TYR A 42 -4.59 -11.65 -2.64
CA TYR A 42 -4.76 -10.84 -1.43
C TYR A 42 -4.52 -9.37 -1.72
N THR A 43 -5.50 -8.54 -1.34
CA THR A 43 -5.39 -7.08 -1.43
C THR A 43 -5.81 -6.46 -0.10
N ILE A 44 -4.92 -5.68 0.49
CA ILE A 44 -5.22 -4.82 1.63
C ILE A 44 -5.30 -3.37 1.15
N ASN A 45 -6.31 -2.66 1.62
CA ASN A 45 -6.54 -1.26 1.31
C ASN A 45 -6.70 -0.47 2.61
N MET A 46 -5.91 0.58 2.80
CA MET A 46 -6.03 1.48 3.94
C MET A 46 -5.98 2.94 3.53
N LYS A 47 -6.75 3.76 4.23
CA LYS A 47 -6.80 5.22 4.10
C LYS A 47 -6.14 5.87 5.31
N GLY A 48 -5.57 7.07 5.15
CA GLY A 48 -5.02 7.82 6.27
C GLY A 48 -4.53 9.21 5.87
N TYR A 49 -3.97 9.92 6.85
CA TYR A 49 -3.44 11.30 6.69
C TYR A 49 -1.91 11.38 6.81
N ASN A 50 -1.26 10.26 7.14
CA ASN A 50 0.19 10.15 7.22
C ASN A 50 0.65 9.00 6.33
N LYS A 51 1.28 9.36 5.20
CA LYS A 51 1.71 8.42 4.16
C LYS A 51 2.54 7.25 4.71
N LYS A 52 3.61 7.54 5.46
CA LYS A 52 4.52 6.52 6.00
C LYS A 52 3.78 5.57 6.93
N LYS A 53 2.97 6.10 7.85
CA LYS A 53 2.17 5.29 8.78
C LYS A 53 1.18 4.40 8.03
N THR A 54 0.47 4.94 7.04
CA THR A 54 -0.51 4.17 6.26
C THR A 54 0.17 3.06 5.44
N ILE A 55 1.34 3.31 4.84
CA ILE A 55 2.12 2.28 4.13
C ILE A 55 2.49 1.13 5.08
N ILE A 56 3.08 1.44 6.23
CA ILE A 56 3.51 0.44 7.22
C ILE A 56 2.32 -0.39 7.70
N GLN A 57 1.21 0.27 8.05
CA GLN A 57 0.01 -0.43 8.52
C GLN A 57 -0.59 -1.35 7.43
N THR A 58 -0.58 -0.90 6.17
CA THR A 58 -1.10 -1.70 5.05
C THR A 58 -0.24 -2.95 4.83
N LEU A 59 1.10 -2.81 4.87
CA LEU A 59 2.03 -3.92 4.74
C LEU A 59 1.95 -4.89 5.93
N ASN A 60 1.83 -4.39 7.15
CA ASN A 60 1.66 -5.23 8.34
C ASN A 60 0.38 -6.07 8.25
N LYS A 61 -0.75 -5.46 7.87
CA LYS A 61 -2.01 -6.19 7.68
C LYS A 61 -1.92 -7.23 6.56
N LEU A 62 -1.20 -6.92 5.47
CA LEU A 62 -0.97 -7.91 4.42
C LEU A 62 -0.14 -9.07 4.96
N ASN A 63 0.92 -8.80 5.69
CA ASN A 63 1.76 -9.83 6.30
C ASN A 63 0.98 -10.70 7.30
N GLU A 64 0.17 -10.11 8.17
CA GLU A 64 -0.73 -10.83 9.07
C GLU A 64 -1.68 -11.75 8.28
N ARG A 65 -2.25 -11.27 7.17
CA ARG A 65 -3.10 -12.07 6.29
C ARG A 65 -2.35 -13.26 5.68
N LEU A 66 -1.13 -13.05 5.18
CA LEU A 66 -0.32 -14.09 4.56
C LEU A 66 0.12 -15.17 5.57
N ILE A 67 0.49 -14.77 6.79
CA ILE A 67 0.82 -15.71 7.88
C ILE A 67 -0.40 -16.58 8.22
N ASN A 68 -1.58 -15.99 8.34
CA ASN A 68 -2.81 -16.71 8.69
C ASN A 68 -3.27 -17.69 7.59
N GLU A 69 -2.86 -17.47 6.35
CA GLU A 69 -3.22 -18.30 5.19
C GLU A 69 -2.11 -19.32 4.84
N ASN A 70 -1.07 -19.46 5.67
CA ASN A 70 0.07 -20.38 5.49
C ASN A 70 0.86 -20.21 4.16
N LEU A 71 1.02 -18.97 3.67
CA LEU A 71 1.80 -18.65 2.46
C LEU A 71 3.25 -18.23 2.74
#